data_AF-A0A8X8AWQ7-F1
#
_entry.id   AF-A0A8X8AWQ7-F1
#
_cell.length_a   1.000
_cell.length_b   1.000
_cell.length_c   1.000
_cell.angle_alpha   90.00
_cell.angle_beta   90.00
_cell.angle_gamma   90.00
#
_symmetry.space_group_name_H-M   'P 1'
#
loop_
_entity.id
_entity.type
_entity.pdbx_description
1 polymer ?
#
loop_
_entity_poly.entity_id
_entity_poly.type
_entity_poly.pdbx_seq_one_letter_code
_entity_poly.pdbx_strand_id
1 'polypeptide(L)'
;MVVYGKADAWEYTQKYTKLAQKLKTQFVISIGGCLLSNKDILDIAERSHVYSSKVMDVLMKNLSLLYAKQPHTYPAKQSLFFDTKFVAAIPRNYSRFSKLRD
;
A
#
# COMPACT_ATOMS: atom_id res chain seq x y z
N MET A 1 15.38 13.23 -4.89
CA MET A 1 15.11 12.02 -4.08
C MET A 1 14.71 10.90 -5.02
N VAL A 2 15.61 9.95 -5.30
CA VAL A 2 15.29 8.82 -6.19
C VAL A 2 14.73 7.71 -5.32
N VAL A 3 13.40 7.55 -5.32
CA VAL A 3 12.67 6.61 -4.44
C VAL A 3 12.90 5.14 -4.83
N TYR A 4 13.50 4.91 -6.00
CA TYR A 4 13.95 3.60 -6.45
C TYR A 4 15.38 3.74 -6.95
N GLY A 5 16.27 2.80 -6.62
CA GLY A 5 17.72 2.92 -6.89
C GLY A 5 18.07 3.22 -8.35
N LYS A 6 19.36 3.52 -8.59
CA LYS A 6 19.98 3.70 -9.92
C LYS A 6 19.92 2.42 -10.79
N ALA A 7 18.76 1.83 -10.96
CA ALA A 7 18.51 0.76 -11.92
C ALA A 7 18.27 1.40 -13.28
N ASP A 8 18.94 0.89 -14.31
CA ASP A 8 18.70 1.31 -15.68
C ASP A 8 17.30 0.85 -16.14
N ALA A 9 16.75 1.51 -17.16
CA ALA A 9 15.41 1.18 -17.68
C ALA A 9 15.29 -0.30 -18.11
N TRP A 10 16.42 -0.90 -18.51
CA TRP A 10 16.53 -2.30 -18.87
C TRP A 10 16.33 -3.23 -17.68
N GLU A 11 16.98 -2.98 -16.53
CA GLU A 11 16.82 -3.75 -15.30
C GLU A 11 15.38 -3.69 -14.79
N TYR A 12 14.72 -2.53 -14.87
CA TYR A 12 13.29 -2.41 -14.56
C TYR A 12 12.43 -3.28 -15.48
N THR A 13 12.68 -3.21 -16.79
CA THR A 13 11.94 -4.00 -17.78
C THR A 13 12.10 -5.49 -17.51
N GLN A 14 13.31 -5.96 -17.22
CA GLN A 14 13.56 -7.36 -16.86
C GLN A 14 12.85 -7.77 -15.57
N LYS A 15 12.87 -6.93 -14.52
CA LYS A 15 12.16 -7.20 -13.26
C LYS A 15 10.65 -7.28 -13.47
N TYR A 16 10.08 -6.36 -14.24
CA TYR A 16 8.65 -6.38 -14.59
C TYR A 16 8.27 -7.62 -15.38
N THR A 17 9.05 -8.02 -16.39
CA THR A 17 8.79 -9.23 -17.17
C THR A 17 8.84 -10.49 -16.30
N LYS A 18 9.84 -10.60 -15.40
CA LYS A 18 9.92 -11.71 -14.44
C LYS A 18 8.73 -11.73 -13.48
N LEU A 19 8.30 -10.57 -12.99
CA LEU A 19 7.13 -10.46 -12.11
C LEU A 19 5.85 -10.85 -12.85
N ALA A 20 5.64 -10.37 -14.07
CA ALA A 20 4.50 -10.73 -14.91
C ALA A 20 4.40 -12.25 -15.16
N GLN A 21 5.54 -12.92 -15.36
CA GLN A 21 5.59 -14.38 -15.46
C GLN A 21 5.21 -15.05 -14.14
N LYS A 22 5.72 -14.56 -13.00
CA LYS A 22 5.39 -15.10 -11.67
C LYS A 22 3.91 -14.89 -11.30
N LEU A 23 3.28 -13.79 -11.71
CA LEU A 23 1.86 -13.51 -11.41
C LEU A 23 0.89 -14.51 -12.06
N LYS A 24 1.34 -15.22 -13.10
CA LYS A 24 0.59 -16.31 -13.72
C LYS A 24 0.48 -17.55 -12.83
N THR A 25 1.38 -17.72 -11.86
CA THR A 25 1.32 -18.81 -10.88
C THR A 25 0.85 -18.29 -9.54
N GLN A 26 0.26 -19.18 -8.74
CA GLN A 26 -0.19 -18.82 -7.41
C GLN A 26 1.02 -18.69 -6.48
N PHE A 27 1.20 -17.52 -5.89
CA PHE A 27 2.21 -17.27 -4.86
C PHE A 27 1.70 -16.29 -3.81
N VAL A 28 2.41 -16.25 -2.69
CA VAL A 28 2.12 -15.35 -1.57
C VAL A 28 3.40 -14.61 -1.17
N ILE A 29 3.30 -13.31 -0.92
CA ILE A 29 4.38 -12.50 -0.36
C ILE A 29 3.92 -11.84 0.94
N SER A 30 4.86 -11.57 1.85
CA SER A 30 4.58 -10.83 3.08
C SER A 30 5.09 -9.40 2.95
N ILE A 31 4.20 -8.41 3.06
CA ILE A 31 4.54 -6.98 3.10
C ILE A 31 3.98 -6.39 4.39
N GLY A 32 4.87 -5.87 5.25
CA GLY A 32 4.46 -5.20 6.49
C GLY A 32 3.65 -6.08 7.45
N GLY A 33 3.83 -7.40 7.41
CA GLY A 33 3.08 -8.37 8.20
C GLY A 33 1.79 -8.87 7.54
N CYS A 34 1.45 -8.39 6.34
CA CYS A 34 0.28 -8.82 5.59
C CYS A 34 0.67 -9.75 4.43
N LEU A 35 -0.06 -10.85 4.28
CA LEU A 35 0.16 -11.83 3.21
C LEU A 35 -0.64 -11.43 1.96
N LEU A 36 0.03 -11.06 0.87
CA LEU A 36 -0.59 -10.76 -0.42
C LEU A 36 -0.48 -11.95 -1.36
N SER A 37 -1.59 -12.31 -2.00
CA SER A 37 -1.65 -13.28 -3.09
C SER A 37 -1.33 -12.64 -4.43
N ASN A 38 -1.11 -13.46 -5.47
CA ASN A 38 -0.96 -12.98 -6.84
C ASN A 38 -2.15 -12.13 -7.32
N LYS A 39 -3.40 -12.48 -6.92
CA LYS A 39 -4.60 -11.70 -7.23
C LYS A 39 -4.55 -10.30 -6.60
N ASP A 40 -4.19 -10.22 -5.32
CA ASP A 40 -4.07 -8.94 -4.63
C ASP A 40 -3.03 -8.02 -5.32
N ILE A 41 -1.95 -8.59 -5.86
CA ILE A 41 -0.90 -7.84 -6.57
C ILE A 41 -1.39 -7.41 -7.96
N LEU A 42 -2.12 -8.28 -8.67
CA LEU A 42 -2.72 -7.94 -9.97
C LEU A 42 -3.72 -6.81 -9.81
N ASP A 43 -4.57 -6.83 -8.78
CA ASP A 43 -5.51 -5.74 -8.48
C ASP A 43 -4.78 -4.39 -8.32
N ILE A 44 -3.64 -4.38 -7.61
CA ILE A 44 -2.79 -3.18 -7.45
C ILE A 44 -2.19 -2.74 -8.80
N ALA A 45 -1.70 -3.67 -9.61
CA ALA A 45 -1.01 -3.38 -10.86
C ALA A 45 -1.96 -2.87 -11.94
N GLU A 46 -3.12 -3.51 -12.09
CA GLU A 46 -4.12 -3.19 -13.10
C GLU A 46 -4.98 -1.98 -12.73
N ARG A 47 -5.09 -1.67 -11.42
CA ARG A 47 -5.96 -0.61 -10.88
C ARG A 47 -7.41 -0.71 -11.39
N SER A 48 -7.83 -1.91 -11.75
CA SER A 48 -9.07 -2.15 -12.50
C SER A 48 -10.32 -2.12 -11.61
N HIS A 49 -10.14 -2.26 -10.29
CA HIS A 49 -11.23 -2.41 -9.32
C HIS A 49 -10.98 -1.59 -8.05
N VAL A 50 -12.05 -1.40 -7.26
CA VAL A 50 -11.93 -0.87 -5.89
C VAL A 50 -11.07 -1.83 -5.07
N TYR A 51 -10.00 -1.30 -4.46
CA TYR A 51 -9.11 -2.12 -3.65
C TYR A 51 -9.84 -2.73 -2.46
N SER A 52 -9.54 -4.01 -2.19
CA SER A 52 -9.97 -4.64 -0.95
C SER A 52 -9.38 -3.90 0.26
N SER A 53 -10.05 -4.01 1.40
CA SER A 53 -9.56 -3.44 2.66
C SER A 53 -8.14 -3.88 2.98
N LYS A 54 -7.86 -5.17 2.75
CA LYS A 54 -6.53 -5.78 2.87
C LYS A 54 -5.49 -5.09 2.01
N VAL A 55 -5.76 -4.89 0.72
CA VAL A 55 -4.83 -4.21 -0.20
C VAL A 55 -4.56 -2.77 0.27
N MET A 56 -5.59 -2.05 0.67
CA MET A 56 -5.45 -0.69 1.21
C MET A 56 -4.59 -0.64 2.46
N ASP A 57 -4.79 -1.57 3.41
CA ASP A 57 -4.00 -1.65 4.63
C ASP A 57 -2.52 -1.90 4.32
N VAL A 58 -2.21 -2.75 3.33
CA VAL A 58 -0.81 -2.98 2.91
C VAL A 58 -0.19 -1.74 2.30
N LEU A 59 -0.93 -1.02 1.43
CA LEU A 59 -0.43 0.22 0.83
C LEU A 59 -0.18 1.29 1.90
N MET A 60 -1.10 1.43 2.87
CA MET A 60 -0.93 2.34 4.02
C MET A 60 0.28 1.95 4.87
N LYS A 61 0.48 0.66 5.13
CA LYS A 61 1.65 0.18 5.87
C LYS A 61 2.94 0.45 5.10
N ASN A 62 2.97 0.19 3.80
CA ASN A 62 4.13 0.48 2.96
C ASN A 62 4.45 1.98 2.96
N LEU A 63 3.44 2.84 2.84
CA LEU A 63 3.61 4.29 2.95
C LEU A 63 4.19 4.71 4.30
N SER A 64 3.68 4.15 5.41
CA SER A 64 4.21 4.45 6.76
C SER A 64 5.69 4.07 6.90
N LEU A 65 6.11 2.95 6.31
CA LEU A 65 7.50 2.49 6.34
C LEU A 65 8.39 3.39 5.47
N LEU A 66 7.89 3.86 4.33
CA LEU A 66 8.61 4.81 3.49
C LEU A 66 8.76 6.16 4.19
N TYR A 67 7.70 6.62 4.86
CA TYR A 67 7.70 7.87 5.61
C TYR A 67 8.70 7.83 6.76
N ALA A 68 8.74 6.73 7.54
CA ALA A 68 9.68 6.55 8.65
C ALA A 68 11.15 6.51 8.21
N LYS A 69 11.44 6.21 6.95
CA LYS A 69 12.80 6.16 6.39
C LYS A 69 13.28 7.50 5.84
N GLN A 70 12.42 8.52 5.77
CA GLN A 70 12.85 9.81 5.26
C GLN A 70 13.66 10.58 6.30
N PRO A 71 14.81 11.18 5.93
CA PRO A 71 15.55 12.04 6.83
C PRO A 71 14.72 13.30 7.10
N HIS A 72 14.15 13.38 8.29
CA HIS A 72 13.31 14.50 8.70
C HIS A 72 14.17 15.74 8.94
N THR A 73 13.99 16.78 8.13
CA THR A 73 14.86 17.98 8.16
C THR A 73 14.43 19.05 9.19
N TYR A 74 13.28 18.90 9.85
CA TYR A 74 12.71 19.83 10.84
C TYR A 74 11.76 19.01 11.75
N PRO A 75 11.27 19.49 12.92
CA PRO A 75 10.51 18.64 13.84
C PRO A 75 9.32 18.05 13.11
N ALA A 76 9.42 16.76 12.80
CA ALA A 76 8.50 16.10 11.90
C ALA A 76 7.12 16.10 12.57
N LYS A 77 6.13 16.71 11.92
CA LYS A 77 4.74 16.48 12.31
C LYS A 77 4.53 14.96 12.33
N GLN A 78 4.20 14.42 13.50
CA GLN A 78 3.98 13.00 13.66
C GLN A 78 2.80 12.59 12.78
N SER A 79 3.09 11.86 11.70
CA SER A 79 2.07 11.34 10.81
C SER A 79 1.62 9.97 11.30
N LEU A 80 0.32 9.81 11.50
CA LEU A 80 -0.29 8.53 11.87
C LEU A 80 -0.98 7.94 10.65
N PHE A 81 -0.81 6.63 10.49
CA PHE A 81 -1.39 5.85 9.38
C PHE A 81 -2.34 4.83 9.98
N PHE A 82 -3.63 4.95 9.65
CA PHE A 82 -4.68 4.09 10.19
C PHE A 82 -5.06 3.00 9.19
N ASP A 83 -5.39 1.82 9.70
CA ASP A 83 -5.96 0.75 8.89
C ASP A 83 -7.46 1.00 8.62
N THR A 84 -7.98 0.27 7.65
CA THR A 84 -9.37 0.36 7.21
C THR A 84 -10.35 -0.03 8.31
N LYS A 85 -9.97 -0.90 9.26
CA LYS A 85 -10.82 -1.28 10.39
C LYS A 85 -11.00 -0.11 11.38
N PHE A 86 -9.90 0.56 11.71
CA PHE A 86 -9.91 1.75 12.56
C PHE A 86 -10.74 2.85 11.91
N VAL A 87 -10.49 3.14 10.63
CA VAL A 87 -11.25 4.17 9.90
C VAL A 87 -12.73 3.83 9.82
N ALA A 88 -13.10 2.56 9.63
CA ALA A 88 -14.49 2.12 9.64
C ALA A 88 -15.16 2.21 11.03
N ALA A 89 -14.38 2.17 12.11
CA ALA A 89 -14.88 2.31 13.47
C ALA A 89 -15.14 3.77 13.86
N ILE A 90 -14.41 4.74 13.28
CA ILE A 90 -14.56 6.17 13.58
C ILE A 90 -16.03 6.64 13.47
N PRO A 91 -16.74 6.50 12.34
CA PRO A 91 -18.11 7.00 12.20
C PRO A 91 -19.11 6.30 13.12
N ARG A 92 -18.79 5.09 13.61
CA ARG A 92 -19.64 4.34 14.54
C ARG A 92 -19.54 4.86 15.96
N ASN A 93 -18.35 5.31 16.35
CA ASN A 93 -18.06 5.76 17.71
C ASN A 93 -18.11 7.29 17.88
N TYR A 94 -17.98 8.03 16.78
CA TYR A 94 -17.91 9.48 16.79
C TYR A 94 -18.85 10.07 15.72
N SER A 95 -20.01 10.55 16.17
CA SER A 95 -21.07 11.09 15.31
C SER A 95 -20.63 12.26 14.42
N ARG A 96 -19.64 13.05 14.86
CA ARG A 96 -19.04 14.14 14.04
C ARG A 96 -18.37 13.66 12.75
N PHE A 97 -18.02 12.37 12.68
CA PHE A 97 -17.42 11.73 11.51
C PHE A 97 -18.40 10.80 10.79
N SER A 98 -19.63 10.64 11.31
CA SER A 98 -20.68 9.98 10.55
C SER A 98 -21.03 10.89 9.37
N LYS A 99 -21.19 10.32 8.17
CA LYS A 99 -21.66 11.08 7.01
C LYS A 99 -23.00 11.73 7.41
N LEU A 100 -23.08 13.06 7.37
CA LEU A 100 -24.38 13.74 7.27
C LEU A 100 -25.13 13.05 6.11
N ARG A 101 -26.25 12.42 6.44
CA ARG A 101 -27.20 11.98 5.42
C ARG A 101 -27.86 13.27 4.93
N ASP A 102 -27.52 13.69 3.72
CA ASP A 102 -28.45 14.49 2.91
C ASP A 102 -29.54 13.57 2.37
#